data_AF-A0A3D2JQL4-F1
#
_entry.id   AF-A0A3D2JQL4-F1
#
_cell.length_a   1.000
_cell.length_b   1.000
_cell.length_c   1.000
_cell.angle_alpha   90.00
_cell.angle_beta   90.00
_cell.angle_gamma   90.00
#
_symmetry.space_group_name_H-M   'P 1'
#
loop_
_entity.id
_entity.type
_entity.pdbx_description
1 polymer ?
#
loop_
_entity_poly.entity_id
_entity_poly.type
_entity_poly.pdbx_seq_one_letter_code
_entity_poly.pdbx_strand_id
1 'polypeptide(L)'
;MAGVFEIADGFIDTVAKHHPLSATHMGVPGFDHLMPDYTPEAGEGFHNDVLAAYKDMQAAEPTNERERMCKDTFIDEISLSIEQYESREHLRDMNVLFSPVQSVRSIFDLMSQDSAEAWENIASRMEKIGESLDGYRRALDVGRSEGLVTSIRQVSGTAEQCEVWSGNGDNDPFFDSMIAAFSASDISDDALARRIENAAHLATDAYATMGEYLRNEYLPDATTVDGVGRDRYALSAKGYLGAEIDPEETYDWGWEQLAWVRSEMTKTAEKIKPGASIAEAVELLENDPEKMIKGEDEFRQWMQDLQDRTISEMDGIHFDIAEPVRTIEALIAPPGGALAMYYT
;
A
#
# COMPACT_ATOMS: atom_id res chain seq x y z
N MET A 1 33.71 5.79 -13.24
CA MET A 1 32.39 6.21 -12.72
C MET A 1 31.41 5.18 -13.20
N ALA A 2 30.51 4.74 -12.32
CA ALA A 2 29.44 3.82 -12.70
C ALA A 2 28.58 4.44 -13.80
N GLY A 3 28.06 3.61 -14.71
CA GLY A 3 27.12 4.05 -15.73
C GLY A 3 25.73 4.34 -15.14
N VAL A 4 24.85 5.01 -15.90
CA VAL A 4 23.49 5.34 -15.45
C VAL A 4 22.73 4.10 -14.97
N PHE A 5 22.72 3.02 -15.77
CA PHE A 5 22.01 1.80 -15.37
C PHE A 5 22.66 1.09 -14.18
N GLU A 6 23.98 1.14 -14.02
CA GLU A 6 24.67 0.54 -12.87
C GLU A 6 24.30 1.27 -11.56
N ILE A 7 24.14 2.58 -11.62
CA ILE A 7 23.67 3.39 -10.47
C ILE A 7 22.22 3.05 -10.15
N ALA A 8 21.34 3.01 -11.16
CA ALA A 8 19.93 2.70 -10.98
C ALA A 8 19.71 1.28 -10.43
N ASP A 9 20.43 0.29 -10.96
CA ASP A 9 20.37 -1.11 -10.52
C ASP A 9 20.88 -1.26 -9.08
N GLY A 10 22.03 -0.68 -8.75
CA GLY A 10 22.56 -0.71 -7.39
C GLY A 10 21.70 0.04 -6.37
N PHE A 11 20.86 0.98 -6.81
CA PHE A 11 19.91 1.64 -5.93
C PHE A 11 18.75 0.72 -5.50
N ILE A 12 18.40 -0.30 -6.30
CA ILE A 12 17.42 -1.32 -5.90
C ILE A 12 17.91 -2.09 -4.68
N ASP A 13 19.20 -2.45 -4.62
CA ASP A 13 19.79 -3.09 -3.44
C ASP A 13 19.72 -2.17 -2.20
N THR A 14 19.90 -0.86 -2.41
CA THR A 14 19.77 0.14 -1.35
C THR A 14 18.33 0.19 -0.82
N VAL A 15 17.35 0.25 -1.72
CA VAL A 15 15.93 0.22 -1.36
C VAL A 15 15.59 -1.07 -0.64
N ALA A 16 16.01 -2.23 -1.14
CA ALA A 16 15.68 -3.53 -0.54
C ALA A 16 16.25 -3.67 0.88
N LYS A 17 17.45 -3.15 1.12
CA LYS A 17 18.09 -3.12 2.44
C LYS A 17 17.32 -2.28 3.47
N HIS A 18 16.84 -1.10 3.08
CA HIS A 18 16.15 -0.18 4.00
C HIS A 18 14.64 -0.44 4.08
N HIS A 19 14.03 -0.97 3.03
CA HIS A 19 12.61 -1.22 2.90
C HIS A 19 12.34 -2.69 2.53
N PRO A 20 12.52 -3.63 3.47
CA PRO A 20 12.39 -5.07 3.19
C PRO A 20 10.97 -5.49 2.77
N LEU A 21 9.93 -4.71 3.09
CA LEU A 21 8.58 -4.96 2.58
C LEU A 21 8.49 -4.65 1.08
N SER A 22 9.10 -3.55 0.64
CA SER A 22 9.19 -3.21 -0.78
C SER A 22 9.99 -4.28 -1.55
N ALA A 23 11.05 -4.84 -0.95
CA ALA A 23 11.78 -5.95 -1.53
C ALA A 23 10.87 -7.16 -1.81
N THR A 24 10.04 -7.57 -0.84
CA THR A 24 9.04 -8.63 -1.03
C THR A 24 8.03 -8.27 -2.13
N HIS A 25 7.49 -7.04 -2.14
CA HIS A 25 6.56 -6.59 -3.18
C HIS A 25 7.18 -6.63 -4.59
N MET A 26 8.48 -6.33 -4.71
CA MET A 26 9.21 -6.37 -5.98
C MET A 26 9.68 -7.79 -6.35
N GLY A 27 9.54 -8.77 -5.46
CA GLY A 27 10.07 -10.13 -5.65
C GLY A 27 11.59 -10.23 -5.52
N VAL A 28 12.23 -9.29 -4.81
CA VAL A 28 13.68 -9.31 -4.54
C VAL A 28 13.96 -10.28 -3.38
N PRO A 29 14.67 -11.40 -3.62
CA PRO A 29 14.86 -12.44 -2.62
C PRO A 29 15.83 -12.01 -1.52
N GLY A 30 15.77 -12.69 -0.36
CA GLY A 30 16.73 -12.55 0.73
C GLY A 30 16.31 -11.57 1.84
N PHE A 31 15.17 -10.89 1.69
CA PHE A 31 14.68 -9.90 2.66
C PHE A 31 13.37 -10.32 3.36
N ASP A 32 12.82 -11.48 3.03
CA ASP A 32 11.50 -11.94 3.53
C ASP A 32 11.48 -12.27 5.03
N HIS A 33 12.63 -12.42 5.67
CA HIS A 33 12.75 -12.61 7.13
C HIS A 33 12.93 -11.29 7.90
N LEU A 34 13.03 -10.15 7.20
CA LEU A 34 13.29 -8.84 7.76
C LEU A 34 12.02 -8.00 7.85
N MET A 35 12.03 -7.04 8.77
CA MET A 35 10.96 -6.06 9.00
C MET A 35 11.58 -4.65 9.00
N PRO A 36 10.87 -3.60 8.55
CA PRO A 36 11.44 -2.27 8.46
C PRO A 36 11.88 -1.72 9.82
N ASP A 37 13.03 -1.05 9.81
CA ASP A 37 13.45 -0.20 10.91
C ASP A 37 12.88 1.21 10.68
N TYR A 38 11.85 1.57 11.45
CA TYR A 38 11.21 2.88 11.37
C TYR A 38 11.81 3.91 12.34
N THR A 39 12.98 3.63 12.92
CA THR A 39 13.64 4.60 13.80
C THR A 39 14.07 5.87 13.03
N PRO A 40 14.18 7.03 13.72
CA PRO A 40 14.72 8.24 13.11
C PRO A 40 16.11 8.05 12.48
N GLU A 41 16.98 7.23 13.09
CA GLU A 41 18.32 6.97 12.58
C GLU A 41 18.31 6.13 11.30
N ALA A 42 17.40 5.16 11.18
CA ALA A 42 17.23 4.41 9.95
C ALA A 42 16.73 5.31 8.81
N GLY A 43 15.78 6.20 9.09
CA GLY A 43 15.31 7.21 8.14
C GLY A 43 16.44 8.15 7.68
N GLU A 44 17.26 8.65 8.60
CA GLU A 44 18.46 9.45 8.26
C GLU A 44 19.48 8.65 7.44
N GLY A 45 19.69 7.37 7.79
CA GLY A 45 20.55 6.46 7.04
C GLY A 45 20.11 6.31 5.60
N PHE A 46 18.84 6.02 5.36
CA PHE A 46 18.28 5.93 4.00
C PHE A 46 18.39 7.25 3.26
N HIS A 47 18.06 8.37 3.89
CA HIS A 47 18.19 9.70 3.27
C HIS A 47 19.62 10.02 2.83
N ASN A 48 20.63 9.63 3.61
CA ASN A 48 22.03 9.79 3.22
C ASN A 48 22.41 8.95 1.99
N ASP A 49 21.91 7.71 1.91
CA ASP A 49 22.13 6.84 0.74
C ASP A 49 21.41 7.41 -0.50
N VAL A 50 20.20 7.96 -0.33
CA VAL A 50 19.43 8.68 -1.37
C VAL A 50 20.21 9.88 -1.91
N LEU A 51 20.79 10.71 -1.03
CA LEU A 51 21.61 11.86 -1.42
C LEU A 51 22.89 11.45 -2.18
N ALA A 52 23.53 10.36 -1.75
CA ALA A 52 24.70 9.81 -2.43
C ALA A 52 24.35 9.34 -3.85
N ALA A 53 23.29 8.55 -3.98
CA ALA A 53 22.82 8.06 -5.27
C ALA A 53 22.39 9.20 -6.21
N TYR A 54 21.73 10.23 -5.67
CA TYR A 54 21.36 11.43 -6.41
C TYR A 54 22.59 12.10 -7.03
N LYS A 55 23.63 12.32 -6.23
CA LYS A 55 24.87 12.95 -6.67
C LYS A 55 25.59 12.12 -7.73
N ASP A 56 25.63 10.80 -7.56
CA ASP A 56 26.25 9.89 -8.52
C ASP A 56 25.49 9.91 -9.86
N MET A 57 24.15 9.87 -9.81
CA MET A 57 23.31 9.96 -11.02
C MET A 57 23.45 11.31 -11.73
N GLN A 58 23.54 12.42 -10.98
CA GLN A 58 23.78 13.74 -11.57
C GLN A 58 25.10 13.79 -12.34
N ALA A 59 26.16 13.17 -11.81
CA ALA A 59 27.49 13.14 -12.42
C ALA A 59 27.64 12.15 -13.59
N ALA A 60 26.74 11.17 -13.72
CA ALA A 60 26.78 10.19 -14.80
C ALA A 60 26.33 10.80 -16.14
N GLU A 61 27.11 10.57 -17.21
CA GLU A 61 26.76 11.01 -18.56
C GLU A 61 26.03 9.89 -19.31
N PRO A 62 24.76 10.09 -19.74
CA PRO A 62 24.03 9.06 -20.48
C PRO A 62 24.64 8.86 -21.88
N THR A 63 24.83 7.60 -22.27
CA THR A 63 25.43 7.22 -23.55
C THR A 63 24.42 7.04 -24.68
N ASN A 64 23.13 6.96 -24.35
CA ASN A 64 22.04 6.72 -25.28
C ASN A 64 20.70 7.23 -24.74
N GLU A 65 19.66 7.16 -25.57
CA GLU A 65 18.29 7.59 -25.27
C GLU A 65 17.74 6.97 -23.98
N ARG A 66 17.95 5.66 -23.80
CA ARG A 66 17.38 4.91 -22.67
C ARG A 66 18.06 5.29 -21.36
N GLU A 67 19.38 5.48 -21.39
CA GLU A 67 20.10 6.00 -20.22
C GLU A 67 19.69 7.44 -19.92
N ARG A 68 19.42 8.28 -20.92
CA ARG A 68 18.92 9.64 -20.63
C ARG A 68 17.55 9.61 -19.95
N MET A 69 16.60 8.82 -20.47
CA MET A 69 15.29 8.66 -19.82
C MET A 69 15.41 8.09 -18.40
N CYS A 70 16.25 7.06 -18.21
CA CYS A 70 16.48 6.48 -16.88
C CYS A 70 17.08 7.52 -15.91
N LYS A 71 18.05 8.30 -16.36
CA LYS A 71 18.62 9.39 -15.56
C LYS A 71 17.56 10.42 -15.20
N ASP A 72 16.76 10.88 -16.17
CA ASP A 72 15.73 11.91 -15.94
C ASP A 72 14.70 11.39 -14.92
N THR A 73 14.15 10.19 -15.11
CA THR A 73 13.19 9.57 -14.18
C THR A 73 13.79 9.33 -12.79
N PHE A 74 15.04 8.86 -12.71
CA PHE A 74 15.71 8.65 -11.43
C PHE A 74 15.90 9.97 -10.69
N ILE A 75 16.33 11.02 -11.39
CA ILE A 75 16.52 12.35 -10.79
C ILE A 75 15.19 12.93 -10.30
N ASP A 76 14.11 12.79 -11.07
CA ASP A 76 12.78 13.27 -10.66
C ASP A 76 12.29 12.56 -9.39
N GLU A 77 12.34 11.23 -9.36
CA GLU A 77 11.88 10.44 -8.21
C GLU A 77 12.73 10.68 -6.95
N ILE A 78 14.06 10.70 -7.11
CA ILE A 78 14.97 10.89 -5.98
C ILE A 78 14.92 12.32 -5.43
N SER A 79 14.73 13.33 -6.29
CA SER A 79 14.53 14.71 -5.83
C SER A 79 13.27 14.81 -4.96
N LEU A 80 12.18 14.15 -5.36
CA LEU A 80 10.96 14.11 -4.57
C LEU A 80 11.16 13.37 -3.23
N SER A 81 11.87 12.24 -3.21
CA SER A 81 12.18 11.52 -1.97
C SER A 81 12.97 12.40 -0.98
N ILE A 82 13.91 13.20 -1.49
CA ILE A 82 14.65 14.20 -0.71
C ILE A 82 13.68 15.26 -0.15
N GLU A 83 12.84 15.87 -0.99
CA GLU A 83 11.85 16.87 -0.57
C GLU A 83 10.91 16.32 0.51
N GLN A 84 10.44 15.06 0.36
CA GLN A 84 9.57 14.39 1.33
C GLN A 84 10.27 14.14 2.67
N TYR A 85 11.52 13.69 2.67
CA TYR A 85 12.27 13.53 3.91
C TYR A 85 12.50 14.88 4.61
N GLU A 86 12.97 15.89 3.86
CA GLU A 86 13.25 17.24 4.37
C GLU A 86 11.99 17.94 4.90
N SER A 87 10.81 17.64 4.35
CA SER A 87 9.51 18.14 4.84
C SER A 87 9.12 17.60 6.23
N ARG A 88 9.80 16.55 6.70
CA ARG A 88 9.56 15.87 7.99
C ARG A 88 8.20 15.16 8.08
N GLU A 89 7.50 14.95 6.97
CA GLU A 89 6.21 14.22 6.97
C GLU A 89 6.33 12.80 7.54
N HIS A 90 7.47 12.15 7.36
CA HIS A 90 7.76 10.82 7.90
C HIS A 90 7.64 10.74 9.45
N LEU A 91 7.73 11.87 10.16
CA LEU A 91 7.56 11.93 11.62
C LEU A 91 6.09 11.97 12.07
N ARG A 92 5.15 12.02 11.12
CA ARG A 92 3.70 12.04 11.36
C ARG A 92 2.92 11.28 10.29
N ASP A 93 3.57 10.35 9.60
CA ASP A 93 2.97 9.53 8.55
C ASP A 93 2.02 8.49 9.17
N MET A 94 0.80 8.94 9.47
CA MET A 94 -0.23 8.11 10.06
C MET A 94 -1.59 8.40 9.43
N ASN A 95 -2.18 7.33 8.91
CA ASN A 95 -3.54 7.32 8.40
C ASN A 95 -4.15 5.91 8.55
N VAL A 96 -5.46 5.79 8.30
CA VAL A 96 -6.22 4.53 8.47
C VAL A 96 -6.12 3.57 7.28
N LEU A 97 -5.46 3.96 6.19
CA LEU A 97 -5.40 3.16 4.96
C LEU A 97 -4.03 2.53 4.75
N PHE A 98 -2.97 3.35 4.76
CA PHE A 98 -1.61 2.93 4.48
C PHE A 98 -0.61 3.81 5.21
N SER A 99 -0.10 3.32 6.33
CA SER A 99 0.99 3.88 7.13
C SER A 99 1.82 2.72 7.71
N PRO A 100 2.94 2.97 8.40
CA PRO A 100 3.77 1.92 8.99
C PRO A 100 2.98 0.87 9.80
N VAL A 101 1.91 1.28 10.48
CA VAL A 101 1.03 0.37 11.24
C VAL A 101 0.34 -0.65 10.33
N GLN A 102 -0.25 -0.22 9.20
CA GLN A 102 -0.91 -1.13 8.27
C GLN A 102 0.12 -1.96 7.49
N SER A 103 1.25 -1.36 7.08
CA SER A 103 2.27 -2.02 6.26
C SER A 103 2.89 -3.23 6.95
N VAL A 104 3.18 -3.13 8.26
CA VAL A 104 3.74 -4.23 9.05
C VAL A 104 2.79 -5.43 9.12
N ARG A 105 1.47 -5.21 9.16
CA ARG A 105 0.48 -6.31 9.11
C ARG A 105 0.23 -6.81 7.68
N SER A 106 0.07 -5.91 6.72
CA SER A 106 -0.41 -6.29 5.38
C SER A 106 0.57 -7.13 4.59
N ILE A 107 1.86 -7.07 4.92
CA ILE A 107 2.85 -7.88 4.21
C ILE A 107 2.59 -9.38 4.34
N PHE A 108 1.98 -9.84 5.43
CA PHE A 108 1.67 -11.25 5.66
C PHE A 108 0.63 -11.80 4.67
N ASP A 109 -0.16 -10.93 4.03
CA ASP A 109 -1.13 -11.32 3.00
C ASP A 109 -0.42 -11.72 1.68
N LEU A 110 0.83 -11.28 1.48
CA LEU A 110 1.63 -11.52 0.26
C LEU A 110 2.62 -12.68 0.41
N MET A 111 2.99 -13.04 1.64
CA MET A 111 4.07 -14.01 1.87
C MET A 111 3.66 -15.42 1.44
N SER A 112 4.61 -16.14 0.83
CA SER A 112 4.41 -17.57 0.50
C SER A 112 4.18 -18.40 1.77
N GLN A 113 3.38 -19.45 1.65
CA GLN A 113 3.10 -20.44 2.70
C GLN A 113 3.36 -21.88 2.21
N ASP A 114 4.07 -22.02 1.08
CA ASP A 114 4.25 -23.29 0.35
C ASP A 114 5.38 -24.18 0.87
N SER A 115 6.21 -23.69 1.79
CA SER A 115 7.43 -24.36 2.24
C SER A 115 7.78 -24.01 3.68
N ALA A 116 8.56 -24.89 4.33
CA ALA A 116 9.05 -24.64 5.68
C ALA A 116 9.89 -23.36 5.77
N GLU A 117 10.71 -23.07 4.75
CA GLU A 117 11.50 -21.84 4.67
C GLU A 117 10.60 -20.58 4.62
N ALA A 118 9.51 -20.62 3.87
CA ALA A 118 8.55 -19.52 3.82
C ALA A 118 7.90 -19.28 5.19
N TRP A 119 7.55 -20.35 5.91
CA TRP A 119 7.05 -20.27 7.28
C TRP A 119 8.08 -19.78 8.30
N GLU A 120 9.36 -20.12 8.12
CA GLU A 120 10.45 -19.56 8.94
C GLU A 120 10.61 -18.04 8.70
N ASN A 121 10.42 -17.57 7.47
CA ASN A 121 10.40 -16.14 7.15
C ASN A 121 9.20 -15.44 7.81
N ILE A 122 8.00 -16.03 7.73
CA ILE A 122 6.78 -15.52 8.41
C ILE A 122 7.01 -15.40 9.91
N ALA A 123 7.53 -16.45 10.56
CA ALA A 123 7.83 -16.43 11.98
C ALA A 123 8.86 -15.33 12.33
N SER A 124 9.93 -15.21 11.54
CA SER A 124 10.98 -14.19 11.74
C SER A 124 10.44 -12.76 11.63
N ARG A 125 9.49 -12.51 10.72
CA ARG A 125 8.83 -11.20 10.60
C ARG A 125 7.95 -10.89 11.79
N MET A 126 7.12 -11.85 12.23
CA MET A 126 6.26 -11.66 13.39
C MET A 126 7.07 -11.33 14.66
N GLU A 127 8.20 -12.02 14.86
CA GLU A 127 9.14 -11.75 15.97
C GLU A 127 9.71 -10.31 15.96
N LYS A 128 9.73 -9.64 14.80
CA LYS A 128 10.30 -8.30 14.61
C LYS A 128 9.27 -7.18 14.63
N ILE A 129 7.97 -7.47 14.71
CA ILE A 129 6.90 -6.47 14.69
C ILE A 129 7.04 -5.49 15.86
N GLY A 130 7.35 -5.99 17.06
CA GLY A 130 7.54 -5.14 18.23
C GLY A 130 8.67 -4.12 18.07
N GLU A 131 9.82 -4.55 17.53
CA GLU A 131 10.97 -3.67 17.25
C GLU A 131 10.61 -2.61 16.20
N SER A 132 9.94 -3.01 15.12
CA SER A 132 9.52 -2.12 14.04
C SER A 132 8.54 -1.04 14.53
N LEU A 133 7.52 -1.43 15.29
CA LEU A 133 6.53 -0.50 15.84
C LEU A 133 7.10 0.41 16.93
N ASP A 134 8.06 -0.07 17.75
CA ASP A 134 8.76 0.80 18.69
C ASP A 134 9.65 1.84 17.99
N GLY A 135 10.30 1.46 16.89
CA GLY A 135 11.03 2.40 16.04
C GLY A 135 10.10 3.49 15.48
N TYR A 136 8.93 3.09 14.98
CA TYR A 136 7.92 4.02 14.48
C TYR A 136 7.38 4.94 15.59
N ARG A 137 7.12 4.40 16.79
CA ARG A 137 6.74 5.19 17.98
C ARG A 137 7.77 6.29 18.27
N ARG A 138 9.07 5.95 18.22
CA ARG A 138 10.14 6.94 18.42
C ARG A 138 10.13 8.04 17.35
N ALA A 139 9.88 7.71 16.09
CA ALA A 139 9.74 8.71 15.03
C ALA A 139 8.54 9.64 15.28
N LEU A 140 7.39 9.07 15.69
CA LEU A 140 6.21 9.83 16.08
C LEU A 140 6.47 10.74 17.29
N ASP A 141 7.23 10.30 18.28
CA ASP A 141 7.58 11.11 19.46
C ASP A 141 8.48 12.30 19.10
N VAL A 142 9.42 12.13 18.15
CA VAL A 142 10.18 13.25 17.60
C VAL A 142 9.22 14.24 16.93
N GLY A 143 8.30 13.76 16.08
CA GLY A 143 7.28 14.58 15.44
C GLY A 143 6.42 15.36 16.46
N ARG A 144 5.92 14.68 17.48
CA ARG A 144 5.15 15.28 18.59
C ARG A 144 5.93 16.38 19.30
N SER A 145 7.22 16.14 19.59
CA SER A 145 8.08 17.13 20.26
C SER A 145 8.26 18.42 19.45
N GLU A 146 8.04 18.36 18.14
CA GLU A 146 8.13 19.48 17.21
C GLU A 146 6.76 20.05 16.80
N GLY A 147 5.67 19.52 17.36
CA GLY A 147 4.30 19.90 16.99
C GLY A 147 3.86 19.35 15.63
N LEU A 148 4.58 18.38 15.07
CA LEU A 148 4.20 17.64 13.87
C LEU A 148 3.30 16.47 14.26
N VAL A 149 2.00 16.73 14.30
CA VAL A 149 0.98 15.73 14.68
C VAL A 149 -0.04 15.51 13.57
N THR A 150 -0.69 14.33 13.57
CA THR A 150 -1.84 14.02 12.71
C THR A 150 -3.17 14.33 13.40
N SER A 151 -4.29 14.18 12.69
CA SER A 151 -5.62 14.48 13.22
C SER A 151 -6.14 13.39 14.16
N ILE A 152 -6.97 13.78 15.14
CA ILE A 152 -7.67 12.90 16.08
C ILE A 152 -8.36 11.75 15.35
N ARG A 153 -8.94 12.02 14.17
CA ARG A 153 -9.62 11.04 13.34
C ARG A 153 -8.69 9.91 12.92
N GLN A 154 -7.51 10.26 12.40
CA GLN A 154 -6.52 9.28 11.94
C GLN A 154 -5.98 8.48 13.13
N VAL A 155 -5.56 9.15 14.21
CA VAL A 155 -5.05 8.47 15.42
C VAL A 155 -6.09 7.48 15.97
N SER A 156 -7.34 7.92 16.10
CA SER A 156 -8.41 7.10 16.69
C SER A 156 -8.73 5.87 15.84
N GLY A 157 -8.77 6.02 14.52
CA GLY A 157 -9.02 4.91 13.61
C GLY A 157 -7.84 3.93 13.54
N THR A 158 -6.60 4.43 13.52
CA THR A 158 -5.41 3.56 13.56
C THR A 158 -5.32 2.82 14.90
N ALA A 159 -5.66 3.48 16.02
CA ALA A 159 -5.73 2.81 17.33
C ALA A 159 -6.79 1.71 17.37
N GLU A 160 -7.98 1.96 16.80
CA GLU A 160 -9.04 0.95 16.67
C GLU A 160 -8.59 -0.24 15.81
N GLN A 161 -7.84 -0.02 14.72
CA GLN A 161 -7.25 -1.10 13.93
C GLN A 161 -6.26 -1.95 14.74
N CYS A 162 -5.37 -1.31 15.50
CA CYS A 162 -4.46 -2.02 16.41
C CYS A 162 -5.23 -2.87 17.43
N GLU A 163 -6.27 -2.31 18.05
CA GLU A 163 -7.13 -3.00 19.01
C GLU A 163 -7.79 -4.23 18.38
N VAL A 164 -8.36 -4.09 17.18
CA VAL A 164 -8.97 -5.20 16.43
C VAL A 164 -7.94 -6.29 16.12
N TRP A 165 -6.76 -5.94 15.60
CA TRP A 165 -5.75 -6.95 15.25
C TRP A 165 -5.10 -7.61 16.45
N SER A 166 -5.13 -6.96 17.62
CA SER A 166 -4.72 -7.55 18.89
C SER A 166 -5.80 -8.45 19.54
N GLY A 167 -6.99 -8.57 18.93
CA GLY A 167 -8.08 -9.42 19.43
C GLY A 167 -8.95 -8.76 20.51
N ASN A 168 -9.12 -7.44 20.49
CA ASN A 168 -10.07 -6.77 21.37
C ASN A 168 -11.52 -6.91 20.86
N GLY A 169 -12.49 -6.98 21.78
CA GLY A 169 -13.91 -7.19 21.49
C GLY A 169 -14.27 -8.65 21.25
N ASP A 170 -15.03 -8.92 20.18
CA ASP A 170 -15.47 -10.27 19.77
C ASP A 170 -14.59 -10.88 18.65
N ASN A 171 -13.45 -10.25 18.33
CA ASN A 171 -12.56 -10.69 17.24
C ASN A 171 -11.39 -11.51 17.79
N ASP A 172 -11.02 -12.57 17.08
CA ASP A 172 -9.74 -13.25 17.30
C ASP A 172 -8.57 -12.35 16.85
N PRO A 173 -7.40 -12.40 17.52
CA PRO A 173 -6.20 -11.71 17.05
C PRO A 173 -5.86 -12.06 15.60
N PHE A 174 -5.39 -11.08 14.82
CA PHE A 174 -5.06 -11.29 13.41
C PHE A 174 -4.00 -12.39 13.24
N PHE A 175 -2.98 -12.43 14.10
CA PHE A 175 -1.87 -13.36 13.96
C PHE A 175 -2.22 -14.80 14.35
N ASP A 176 -3.37 -15.04 14.98
CA ASP A 176 -3.90 -16.39 15.17
C ASP A 176 -4.27 -17.03 13.82
N SER A 177 -4.55 -16.20 12.80
CA SER A 177 -4.76 -16.68 11.43
C SER A 177 -3.51 -17.34 10.85
N MET A 178 -2.30 -16.90 11.24
CA MET A 178 -1.05 -17.54 10.82
C MET A 178 -0.86 -18.91 11.47
N ILE A 179 -1.28 -19.06 12.74
CA ILE A 179 -1.27 -20.36 13.45
C ILE A 179 -2.22 -21.33 12.77
N ALA A 180 -3.44 -20.87 12.45
CA ALA A 180 -4.44 -21.66 11.76
C ALA A 180 -3.96 -22.08 10.36
N ALA A 181 -3.38 -21.16 9.60
CA ALA A 181 -2.85 -21.43 8.27
C ALA A 181 -1.69 -22.44 8.28
N PHE A 182 -0.74 -22.33 9.22
CA PHE A 182 0.34 -23.33 9.35
C PHE A 182 -0.23 -24.71 9.71
N SER A 183 -1.18 -24.76 10.65
CA SER A 183 -1.82 -26.01 11.08
C SER A 183 -2.61 -26.71 9.96
N ALA A 184 -3.12 -25.93 9.00
CA ALA A 184 -3.83 -26.46 7.83
C ALA A 184 -2.88 -26.86 6.68
N SER A 185 -1.58 -26.55 6.77
CA SER A 185 -0.60 -26.91 5.76
C SER A 185 -0.20 -28.40 5.83
N ASP A 186 0.40 -28.91 4.76
CA ASP A 186 0.97 -30.27 4.71
C ASP A 186 2.34 -30.38 5.43
N ILE A 187 2.80 -29.31 6.08
CA ILE A 187 4.12 -29.23 6.72
C ILE A 187 4.02 -29.74 8.16
N SER A 188 4.76 -30.81 8.46
CA SER A 188 4.84 -31.39 9.82
C SER A 188 6.18 -31.05 10.47
N ASP A 189 6.20 -29.96 11.25
CA ASP A 189 7.34 -29.57 12.08
C ASP A 189 6.87 -28.95 13.41
N ASP A 190 6.95 -29.74 14.49
CA ASP A 190 6.52 -29.34 15.82
C ASP A 190 7.33 -28.17 16.40
N ALA A 191 8.59 -28.01 16.00
CA ALA A 191 9.43 -26.91 16.48
C ALA A 191 9.02 -25.61 15.81
N LEU A 192 8.79 -25.64 14.50
CA LEU A 192 8.30 -24.51 13.73
C LEU A 192 6.87 -24.12 14.16
N ALA A 193 5.99 -25.10 14.42
CA ALA A 193 4.65 -24.85 14.96
C ALA A 193 4.69 -23.99 16.24
N ARG A 194 5.53 -24.39 17.20
CA ARG A 194 5.72 -23.65 18.46
C ARG A 194 6.35 -22.28 18.24
N ARG A 195 7.25 -22.14 17.27
CA ARG A 195 7.86 -20.85 16.93
C ARG A 195 6.81 -19.89 16.39
N ILE A 196 5.96 -20.34 15.46
CA ILE A 196 4.87 -19.56 14.87
C ILE A 196 3.88 -19.12 15.95
N GLU A 197 3.46 -20.03 16.84
CA GLU A 197 2.58 -19.70 17.97
C GLU A 197 3.17 -18.60 18.87
N ASN A 198 4.43 -18.75 19.28
CA ASN A 198 5.10 -17.73 20.10
C ASN A 198 5.25 -16.39 19.37
N ALA A 199 5.62 -16.43 18.09
CA ALA A 199 5.81 -15.24 17.27
C ALA A 199 4.48 -14.50 17.02
N ALA A 200 3.39 -15.24 16.82
CA ALA A 200 2.04 -14.68 16.72
C ALA A 200 1.62 -13.97 18.01
N HIS A 201 1.88 -14.57 19.18
CA HIS A 201 1.62 -13.90 20.46
C HIS A 201 2.43 -12.60 20.63
N LEU A 202 3.73 -12.61 20.28
CA LEU A 202 4.57 -11.40 20.31
C LEU A 202 4.06 -10.30 19.38
N ALA A 203 3.62 -10.67 18.18
CA ALA A 203 3.02 -9.76 17.22
C ALA A 203 1.72 -9.14 17.75
N THR A 204 0.83 -9.96 18.31
CA THR A 204 -0.42 -9.54 18.96
C THR A 204 -0.16 -8.54 20.10
N ASP A 205 0.78 -8.85 20.99
CA ASP A 205 1.16 -7.96 22.11
C ASP A 205 1.74 -6.62 21.62
N ALA A 206 2.50 -6.64 20.52
CA ALA A 206 3.05 -5.42 19.92
C ALA A 206 1.96 -4.49 19.38
N TYR A 207 0.91 -5.02 18.74
CA TYR A 207 -0.24 -4.21 18.30
C TYR A 207 -1.06 -3.69 19.48
N ALA A 208 -1.26 -4.49 20.52
CA ALA A 208 -1.92 -4.03 21.75
C ALA A 208 -1.16 -2.82 22.35
N THR A 209 0.17 -2.95 22.47
CA THR A 209 1.04 -1.88 22.98
C THR A 209 0.98 -0.62 22.11
N MET A 210 1.01 -0.78 20.79
CA MET A 210 0.90 0.35 19.85
C MET A 210 -0.47 1.04 19.95
N GLY A 211 -1.56 0.27 20.09
CA GLY A 211 -2.90 0.80 20.32
C GLY A 211 -2.96 1.63 21.62
N GLU A 212 -2.41 1.11 22.72
CA GLU A 212 -2.33 1.83 24.00
C GLU A 212 -1.53 3.14 23.89
N TYR A 213 -0.37 3.12 23.22
CA TYR A 213 0.42 4.32 22.94
C TYR A 213 -0.39 5.36 22.16
N LEU A 214 -1.05 4.94 21.07
CA LEU A 214 -1.84 5.85 20.25
C LEU A 214 -2.98 6.48 21.06
N ARG A 215 -3.68 5.71 21.90
CA ARG A 215 -4.80 6.19 22.74
C ARG A 215 -4.35 7.11 23.88
N ASN A 216 -3.32 6.70 24.61
CA ASN A 216 -2.99 7.29 25.90
C ASN A 216 -1.89 8.35 25.80
N GLU A 217 -1.03 8.25 24.79
CA GLU A 217 0.13 9.13 24.64
C GLU A 217 0.00 10.04 23.42
N TYR A 218 -0.26 9.51 22.22
CA TYR A 218 -0.31 10.33 20.99
C TYR A 218 -1.59 11.17 20.89
N LEU A 219 -2.76 10.54 21.11
CA LEU A 219 -4.08 11.17 20.91
C LEU A 219 -4.28 12.50 21.68
N PRO A 220 -3.80 12.68 22.92
CA PRO A 220 -3.87 13.96 23.63
C PRO A 220 -3.21 15.13 22.90
N ASP A 221 -2.18 14.88 22.09
CA ASP A 221 -1.45 15.90 21.33
C ASP A 221 -2.00 16.11 19.91
N ALA A 222 -2.89 15.22 19.46
CA ALA A 222 -3.41 15.21 18.09
C ALA A 222 -4.29 16.44 17.77
N THR A 223 -4.29 16.86 16.51
CA THR A 223 -5.08 18.03 16.08
C THR A 223 -6.54 17.68 15.81
N THR A 224 -7.45 18.62 16.08
CA THR A 224 -8.87 18.52 15.69
C THR A 224 -9.10 18.85 14.21
N VAL A 225 -8.09 19.37 13.52
CA VAL A 225 -8.17 19.82 12.12
C VAL A 225 -7.71 18.70 11.19
N ASP A 226 -8.62 18.21 10.34
CA ASP A 226 -8.30 17.19 9.34
C ASP A 226 -7.52 17.76 8.13
N GLY A 227 -7.70 19.05 7.81
CA GLY A 227 -7.04 19.70 6.68
C GLY A 227 -5.53 19.83 6.91
N VAL A 228 -4.73 19.25 6.00
CA VAL A 228 -3.26 19.25 6.10
C VAL A 228 -2.62 20.59 5.73
N GLY A 229 -3.32 21.47 5.02
CA GLY A 229 -2.79 22.73 4.52
C GLY A 229 -2.11 22.60 3.16
N ARG A 230 -1.90 23.75 2.49
CA ARG A 230 -1.51 23.83 1.08
C ARG A 230 -0.18 23.12 0.77
N ASP A 231 0.87 23.46 1.51
CA ASP A 231 2.23 23.02 1.15
C ASP A 231 2.37 21.50 1.30
N ARG A 232 1.80 20.94 2.38
CA ARG A 232 1.74 19.50 2.60
C ARG A 232 0.92 18.80 1.51
N TYR A 233 -0.24 19.36 1.17
CA TYR A 233 -1.09 18.82 0.12
C TYR A 233 -0.37 18.81 -1.24
N ALA A 234 0.31 19.90 -1.60
CA ALA A 234 1.03 20.02 -2.86
C ALA A 234 2.18 19.01 -2.97
N LEU A 235 2.97 18.83 -1.89
CA LEU A 235 4.05 17.84 -1.87
C LEU A 235 3.53 16.41 -1.96
N SER A 236 2.47 16.06 -1.22
CA SER A 236 1.84 14.74 -1.32
C SER A 236 1.21 14.53 -2.70
N ALA A 237 0.53 15.53 -3.27
CA ALA A 237 -0.04 15.45 -4.61
C ALA A 237 1.03 15.23 -5.67
N LYS A 238 2.17 15.93 -5.59
CA LYS A 238 3.33 15.71 -6.45
C LYS A 238 3.80 14.25 -6.38
N GLY A 239 3.84 13.68 -5.17
CA GLY A 239 4.22 12.27 -4.97
C GLY A 239 3.23 11.25 -5.55
N TYR A 240 1.93 11.52 -5.52
CA TYR A 240 0.95 10.61 -6.11
C TYR A 240 0.80 10.77 -7.63
N LEU A 241 0.96 11.99 -8.14
CA LEU A 241 0.69 12.32 -9.54
C LEU A 241 1.94 12.25 -10.42
N GLY A 242 3.13 12.27 -9.82
CA GLY A 242 4.38 12.47 -10.55
C GLY A 242 4.47 13.83 -11.25
N ALA A 243 3.66 14.80 -10.81
CA ALA A 243 3.53 16.11 -11.43
C ALA A 243 3.11 17.18 -10.42
N GLU A 244 3.62 18.40 -10.60
CA GLU A 244 3.16 19.56 -9.85
C GLU A 244 1.86 20.09 -10.46
N ILE A 245 0.86 20.29 -9.60
CA ILE A 245 -0.46 20.81 -9.98
C ILE A 245 -0.74 22.11 -9.23
N ASP A 246 -1.56 23.00 -9.82
CA ASP A 246 -2.21 24.07 -9.07
C ASP A 246 -3.45 23.49 -8.37
N PRO A 247 -3.50 23.46 -7.02
CA PRO A 247 -4.63 22.88 -6.30
C PRO A 247 -5.96 23.61 -6.54
N GLU A 248 -5.97 24.93 -6.72
CA GLU A 248 -7.20 25.68 -6.99
C GLU A 248 -7.70 25.44 -8.41
N GLU A 249 -6.81 25.48 -9.40
CA GLU A 249 -7.17 25.16 -10.78
C GLU A 249 -7.74 23.73 -10.87
N THR A 250 -7.05 22.77 -10.24
CA THR A 250 -7.45 21.36 -10.25
C THR A 250 -8.78 21.15 -9.54
N TYR A 251 -9.04 21.91 -8.45
CA TYR A 251 -10.32 21.89 -7.75
C TYR A 251 -11.47 22.39 -8.62
N ASP A 252 -11.28 23.53 -9.31
CA ASP A 252 -12.28 24.09 -10.22
C ASP A 252 -12.54 23.14 -11.39
N TRP A 253 -11.49 22.59 -11.99
CA TRP A 253 -11.60 21.55 -13.02
C TRP A 253 -12.37 20.33 -12.51
N GLY A 254 -12.14 19.89 -11.27
CA GLY A 254 -12.88 18.79 -10.65
C GLY A 254 -14.39 19.01 -10.60
N TRP A 255 -14.83 20.24 -10.31
CA TRP A 255 -16.26 20.60 -10.35
C TRP A 255 -16.82 20.59 -11.78
N GLU A 256 -16.05 21.03 -12.77
CA GLU A 256 -16.44 20.91 -14.17
C GLU A 256 -16.61 19.46 -14.60
N GLN A 257 -15.67 18.58 -14.22
CA GLN A 257 -15.76 17.15 -14.50
C GLN A 257 -16.95 16.51 -13.79
N LEU A 258 -17.23 16.87 -12.53
CA LEU A 258 -18.40 16.37 -11.82
C LEU A 258 -19.70 16.79 -12.51
N ALA A 259 -19.81 18.03 -12.96
CA ALA A 259 -20.97 18.51 -13.71
C ALA A 259 -21.14 17.77 -15.04
N TRP A 260 -20.04 17.54 -15.77
CA TRP A 260 -20.03 16.78 -17.01
C TRP A 260 -20.47 15.32 -16.80
N VAL A 261 -19.88 14.60 -15.84
CA VAL A 261 -20.24 13.22 -15.50
C VAL A 261 -21.72 13.13 -15.13
N ARG A 262 -22.24 14.06 -14.31
CA ARG A 262 -23.67 14.09 -13.97
C ARG A 262 -24.56 14.31 -15.19
N SER A 263 -24.14 15.13 -16.16
CA SER A 263 -24.85 15.30 -17.42
C SER A 263 -24.89 13.99 -18.22
N GLU A 264 -23.77 13.30 -18.36
CA GLU A 264 -23.72 12.02 -19.08
C GLU A 264 -24.51 10.91 -18.38
N MET A 265 -24.46 10.83 -17.04
CA MET A 265 -25.31 9.92 -16.26
C MET A 265 -26.79 10.23 -16.47
N THR A 266 -27.18 11.51 -16.53
CA THR A 266 -28.57 11.91 -16.79
C THR A 266 -29.03 11.49 -18.18
N LYS A 267 -28.21 11.74 -19.22
CA LYS A 267 -28.50 11.29 -20.59
C LYS A 267 -28.61 9.76 -20.68
N THR A 268 -27.81 9.05 -19.89
CA THR A 268 -27.82 7.59 -19.84
C THR A 268 -29.07 7.06 -19.13
N ALA A 269 -29.48 7.69 -18.03
CA ALA A 269 -30.74 7.38 -17.34
C ALA A 269 -31.95 7.51 -18.29
N GLU A 270 -32.01 8.58 -19.10
CA GLU A 270 -33.07 8.77 -20.10
C GLU A 270 -33.12 7.64 -21.15
N LYS A 271 -31.96 7.09 -21.54
CA LYS A 271 -31.87 5.95 -22.48
C LYS A 271 -32.34 4.64 -21.85
N ILE A 272 -32.08 4.45 -20.56
CA ILE A 272 -32.53 3.26 -19.81
C ILE A 272 -34.04 3.31 -19.62
N LYS A 273 -34.56 4.45 -19.16
CA LYS A 273 -35.98 4.68 -18.96
C LYS A 273 -36.29 6.16 -19.23
N PRO A 274 -37.08 6.47 -20.28
CA PRO A 274 -37.45 7.85 -20.59
C PRO A 274 -38.09 8.56 -19.39
N GLY A 275 -37.58 9.74 -19.06
CA GLY A 275 -37.97 10.57 -17.93
C GLY A 275 -37.40 10.16 -16.57
N ALA A 276 -36.56 9.12 -16.48
CA ALA A 276 -35.99 8.69 -15.21
C ALA A 276 -34.85 9.60 -14.73
N SER A 277 -34.81 9.83 -13.42
CA SER A 277 -33.63 10.34 -12.73
C SER A 277 -32.50 9.30 -12.71
N ILE A 278 -31.28 9.74 -12.40
CA ILE A 278 -30.13 8.85 -12.20
C ILE A 278 -30.45 7.79 -11.14
N ALA A 279 -31.04 8.19 -10.00
CA ALA A 279 -31.34 7.27 -8.91
C ALA A 279 -32.37 6.19 -9.31
N GLU A 280 -33.43 6.58 -10.03
CA GLU A 280 -34.43 5.62 -10.52
C GLU A 280 -33.85 4.66 -11.57
N ALA A 281 -32.94 5.12 -12.41
CA ALA A 281 -32.24 4.27 -13.36
C ALA A 281 -31.29 3.28 -12.66
N VAL A 282 -30.57 3.73 -11.63
CA VAL A 282 -29.72 2.86 -10.80
C VAL A 282 -30.57 1.81 -10.09
N GLU A 283 -31.65 2.21 -9.40
CA GLU A 283 -32.54 1.28 -8.70
C GLU A 283 -33.15 0.24 -9.67
N LEU A 284 -33.50 0.65 -10.89
CA LEU A 284 -33.97 -0.29 -11.91
C LEU A 284 -32.91 -1.31 -12.29
N LEU A 285 -31.67 -0.87 -12.53
CA LEU A 285 -30.55 -1.75 -12.88
C LEU A 285 -30.16 -2.68 -11.71
N GLU A 286 -30.16 -2.17 -10.49
CA GLU A 286 -29.84 -2.92 -9.27
C GLU A 286 -30.89 -3.98 -8.94
N ASN A 287 -32.13 -3.86 -9.44
CA ASN A 287 -33.21 -4.81 -9.19
C ASN A 287 -33.57 -5.66 -10.42
N ASP A 288 -32.94 -5.43 -11.58
CA ASP A 288 -33.18 -6.20 -12.79
C ASP A 288 -32.49 -7.58 -12.71
N PRO A 289 -33.24 -8.70 -12.62
CA PRO A 289 -32.64 -10.03 -12.54
C PRO A 289 -31.82 -10.40 -13.78
N GLU A 290 -32.03 -9.75 -14.93
CA GLU A 290 -31.23 -9.96 -16.15
C GLU A 290 -29.84 -9.29 -16.07
N LYS A 291 -29.62 -8.38 -15.11
CA LYS A 291 -28.33 -7.72 -14.85
C LYS A 291 -27.59 -8.31 -13.65
N MET A 292 -28.14 -9.35 -13.04
CA MET A 292 -27.55 -10.01 -11.88
C MET A 292 -26.91 -11.33 -12.29
N ILE A 293 -25.73 -11.58 -11.73
CA ILE A 293 -25.09 -12.90 -11.77
C ILE A 293 -25.25 -13.54 -10.40
N LYS A 294 -25.70 -14.80 -10.37
CA LYS A 294 -25.95 -15.53 -9.12
C LYS A 294 -24.86 -16.57 -8.91
N GLY A 295 -24.14 -16.43 -7.81
CA GLY A 295 -23.09 -17.35 -7.41
C GLY A 295 -21.71 -16.92 -7.89
N GLU A 296 -20.70 -17.27 -7.10
CA GLU A 296 -19.30 -16.90 -7.31
C GLU A 296 -18.73 -17.51 -8.59
N ASP A 297 -19.03 -18.78 -8.88
CA ASP A 297 -18.53 -19.48 -10.07
C ASP A 297 -18.96 -18.80 -11.37
N GLU A 298 -20.25 -18.45 -11.47
CA GLU A 298 -20.81 -17.77 -12.64
C GLU A 298 -20.23 -16.35 -12.78
N PHE A 299 -20.05 -15.64 -11.66
CA PHE A 299 -19.43 -14.30 -11.68
C PHE A 299 -17.97 -14.36 -12.12
N ARG A 300 -17.20 -15.32 -11.56
CA ARG A 300 -15.80 -15.57 -11.94
C ARG A 300 -15.69 -15.89 -13.43
N GLN A 301 -16.53 -16.78 -13.94
CA GLN A 301 -16.51 -17.15 -15.36
C GLN A 301 -16.87 -15.97 -16.25
N TRP A 302 -17.88 -15.18 -15.88
CA TRP A 302 -18.23 -13.96 -16.63
C TRP A 302 -17.07 -12.94 -16.66
N MET A 303 -16.38 -12.75 -15.55
CA MET A 303 -15.18 -11.90 -15.48
C MET A 303 -14.06 -12.44 -16.37
N GLN A 304 -13.81 -13.76 -16.35
CA GLN A 304 -12.82 -14.41 -17.20
C GLN A 304 -13.14 -14.19 -18.68
N ASP A 305 -14.36 -14.48 -19.10
CA ASP A 305 -14.80 -14.33 -20.48
C ASP A 305 -14.68 -12.87 -20.96
N LEU A 306 -15.00 -11.90 -20.07
CA LEU A 306 -14.87 -10.48 -20.36
C LEU A 306 -13.41 -10.08 -20.56
N GLN A 307 -12.51 -10.53 -19.68
CA GLN A 307 -11.08 -10.21 -19.76
C GLN A 307 -10.44 -10.86 -21.00
N ASP A 308 -10.69 -12.15 -21.24
CA ASP A 308 -10.19 -12.88 -22.41
C ASP A 308 -10.63 -12.23 -23.72
N ARG A 309 -11.92 -11.86 -23.82
CA ARG A 309 -12.46 -11.13 -24.97
C ARG A 309 -11.77 -9.77 -25.12
N THR A 310 -11.60 -9.03 -24.03
CA THR A 310 -10.98 -7.70 -24.07
C THR A 310 -9.53 -7.78 -24.55
N ILE A 311 -8.73 -8.73 -24.04
CA ILE A 311 -7.35 -8.96 -24.51
C ILE A 311 -7.34 -9.26 -26.01
N SER A 312 -8.21 -10.16 -26.47
CA SER A 312 -8.31 -10.53 -27.89
C SER A 312 -8.72 -9.36 -28.80
N GLU A 313 -9.64 -8.51 -28.35
CA GLU A 313 -10.11 -7.34 -29.11
C GLU A 313 -9.10 -6.18 -29.11
N MET A 314 -8.21 -6.12 -28.12
CA MET A 314 -7.23 -5.03 -27.95
C MET A 314 -5.85 -5.36 -28.54
N ASP A 315 -5.39 -6.61 -28.43
CA ASP A 315 -4.07 -7.05 -28.90
C ASP A 315 -3.92 -6.93 -30.43
N GLY A 316 -2.84 -6.28 -30.87
CA GLY A 316 -2.52 -6.04 -32.27
C GLY A 316 -3.42 -5.01 -32.97
N ILE A 317 -4.43 -4.46 -32.28
CA ILE A 317 -5.31 -3.39 -32.81
C ILE A 317 -5.04 -2.07 -32.08
N HIS A 318 -5.16 -2.09 -30.76
CA HIS A 318 -5.01 -0.90 -29.90
C HIS A 318 -3.74 -0.94 -29.06
N PHE A 319 -3.26 -2.15 -28.72
CA PHE A 319 -2.06 -2.37 -27.92
C PHE A 319 -1.24 -3.54 -28.47
N ASP A 320 0.07 -3.49 -28.28
CA ASP A 320 0.95 -4.65 -28.46
C ASP A 320 1.06 -5.39 -27.11
N ILE A 321 0.28 -6.46 -26.92
CA ILE A 321 0.23 -7.18 -25.64
C ILE A 321 1.23 -8.35 -25.68
N ALA A 322 2.28 -8.28 -24.85
CA ALA A 322 3.29 -9.32 -24.77
C ALA A 322 2.70 -10.64 -24.25
N GLU A 323 3.15 -11.77 -24.80
CA GLU A 323 2.58 -13.10 -24.49
C GLU A 323 2.45 -13.41 -22.98
N PRO A 324 3.42 -13.08 -22.11
CA PRO A 324 3.32 -13.37 -20.67
C PRO A 324 2.18 -12.64 -19.95
N VAL A 325 1.70 -11.51 -20.50
CA VAL A 325 0.63 -10.69 -19.89
C VAL A 325 -0.68 -10.76 -20.67
N ARG A 326 -0.81 -11.71 -21.61
CA ARG A 326 -2.08 -11.97 -22.31
C ARG A 326 -3.06 -12.77 -21.46
N THR A 327 -2.54 -13.62 -20.57
CA THR A 327 -3.36 -14.42 -19.67
C THR A 327 -3.61 -13.61 -18.40
N ILE A 328 -4.87 -13.33 -18.12
CA ILE A 328 -5.31 -12.76 -16.84
C ILE A 328 -6.27 -13.76 -16.22
N GLU A 329 -6.02 -14.17 -14.99
CA GLU A 329 -6.87 -15.13 -14.28
C GLU A 329 -7.86 -14.37 -13.40
N ALA A 330 -9.16 -14.53 -13.67
CA ALA A 330 -10.20 -14.01 -12.80
C ALA A 330 -10.36 -14.93 -11.58
N LEU A 331 -10.08 -14.38 -10.40
CA LEU A 331 -10.19 -15.08 -9.11
C LEU A 331 -11.24 -14.41 -8.22
N ILE A 332 -11.78 -15.18 -7.28
CA ILE A 332 -12.60 -14.65 -6.18
C ILE A 332 -11.66 -14.38 -5.01
N ALA A 333 -11.76 -13.17 -4.45
CA ALA A 333 -10.97 -12.78 -3.29
C ALA A 333 -11.21 -13.77 -2.13
N PRO A 334 -10.16 -14.20 -1.41
CA PRO A 334 -10.31 -15.09 -0.27
C PRO A 334 -11.14 -14.43 0.85
N PRO A 335 -11.78 -15.20 1.75
CA PRO A 335 -12.51 -14.65 2.90
C PRO A 335 -11.65 -13.69 3.72
N GLY A 336 -12.16 -12.50 4.00
CA GLY A 336 -11.41 -11.42 4.68
C GLY A 336 -10.52 -10.57 3.76
N GLY A 337 -10.48 -10.86 2.45
CA GLY A 337 -9.79 -10.05 1.45
C GLY A 337 -10.49 -8.74 1.09
N ALA A 338 -9.96 -8.03 0.09
CA ALA A 338 -10.47 -6.73 -0.32
C ALA A 338 -11.95 -6.78 -0.74
N LEU A 339 -12.73 -5.78 -0.30
CA LEU A 339 -14.16 -5.63 -0.65
C LEU A 339 -14.39 -5.17 -2.10
N ALA A 340 -13.33 -4.99 -2.88
CA ALA A 340 -13.35 -4.52 -4.26
C ALA A 340 -12.40 -5.36 -5.13
N MET A 341 -12.58 -5.28 -6.45
CA MET A 341 -11.66 -5.89 -7.41
C MET A 341 -10.25 -5.31 -7.25
N TYR A 342 -9.24 -6.16 -7.27
CA TYR A 342 -7.82 -5.80 -7.22
C TYR A 342 -7.02 -6.69 -8.18
N TYR A 343 -5.79 -6.29 -8.44
CA TYR A 343 -4.87 -6.97 -9.35
C TYR A 343 -3.60 -7.31 -8.59
N THR A 344 -3.04 -8.50 -8.85
CA THR A 344 -1.79 -9.01 -8.27
C THR A 344 -0.86 -9.49 -9.35
#